data_AF-A0A969TUE1-F1
#
_entry.id   AF-A0A969TUE1-F1
#
_cell.length_a   1.000
_cell.length_b   1.000
_cell.length_c   1.000
_cell.angle_alpha   90.00
_cell.angle_beta   90.00
_cell.angle_gamma   90.00
#
_symmetry.space_group_name_H-M   'P 1'
#
loop_
_entity.id
_entity.type
_entity.pdbx_description
1 polymer ?
#
loop_
_entity_poly.entity_id
_entity_poly.type
_entity_poly.pdbx_seq_one_letter_code
_entity_poly.pdbx_strand_id
1 'polypeptide(L)'
;MIWTKSFVPQKELKVDRTSWDAIALHKNEEMMRSLNEFKEEFPENHHVRQRLLGIIEASQVDPVASTAFRLTAMKNYEKKNYRRSLESRLRNLGFPVSMINGSPNKFIGDWYSNCRKGVIDDTSESIFSASDKFVGKSSIVTLSLDSSLSDKRALEKAKLLDRLPDIQLSESWNPEFIKQVKYQNPNLIAQLNRLHLLRNPDVAKEIEKRKWIARHNNRYGFDVWRFDTELLRLKALSAIDILDFIERYDGVELEATDDCVTELIAKAAQYHGVWGKPSKYPIKSIKLLLNNVGFDLEYVSKQRDDEGKDHRKYKITFGDDRTQTCKNDILRSLELKYVRDLEREVKPILIRNNSQSSEVQSELSESSKVICQQLDSSPVKKFKHRHIVSLLYIHNRIMWRRKN
;
A
#
# COMPACT_ATOMS: atom_id res chain seq x y z
N MET A 1 2.29 29.06 19.47
CA MET A 1 1.64 27.75 19.23
C MET A 1 2.61 26.68 19.71
N ILE A 2 2.30 26.00 20.83
CA ILE A 2 3.25 25.12 21.54
C ILE A 2 2.69 23.70 21.50
N TRP A 3 3.44 22.79 20.86
CA TRP A 3 3.13 21.35 20.80
C TRP A 3 3.83 20.63 21.95
N THR A 4 3.09 20.10 22.92
CA THR A 4 3.67 19.32 24.03
C THR A 4 3.21 17.86 23.97
N LYS A 5 4.18 16.95 23.85
CA LYS A 5 4.04 15.56 24.28
C LYS A 5 5.39 15.16 24.87
N SER A 6 5.36 14.77 26.13
CA SER A 6 6.52 14.46 26.99
C SER A 6 7.44 13.40 26.37
N PHE A 7 8.74 13.62 26.48
CA PHE A 7 9.78 12.77 25.89
C PHE A 7 10.26 11.68 26.86
N VAL A 8 10.53 10.50 26.30
CA VAL A 8 11.38 9.46 26.89
C VAL A 8 12.85 9.91 26.79
N PRO A 9 13.69 9.72 27.82
CA PRO A 9 15.09 10.12 27.77
C PRO A 9 15.86 9.38 26.66
N GLN A 10 16.66 10.14 25.91
CA GLN A 10 17.55 9.63 24.87
C GLN A 10 18.69 8.82 25.49
N LYS A 11 18.63 7.49 25.43
CA LYS A 11 19.85 6.73 25.20
C LYS A 11 20.22 6.91 23.73
N GLU A 12 21.49 7.18 23.47
CA GLU A 12 22.08 7.22 22.13
C GLU A 12 21.76 5.91 21.40
N LEU A 13 20.68 5.92 20.63
CA LEU A 13 20.45 4.92 19.60
C LEU A 13 21.53 5.18 18.55
N LYS A 14 22.59 4.36 18.59
CA LYS A 14 23.43 4.12 17.42
C LYS A 14 22.49 4.03 16.23
N VAL A 15 22.63 4.93 15.26
CA VAL A 15 21.88 4.87 14.02
C VAL A 15 22.29 3.55 13.39
N ASP A 16 21.46 2.54 13.57
CA ASP A 16 21.76 1.21 13.08
C ASP A 16 21.78 1.31 11.56
N ARG A 17 22.99 1.31 11.00
CA ARG A 17 23.27 1.20 9.57
C ARG A 17 22.96 -0.21 9.05
N THR A 18 22.01 -0.91 9.66
CA THR A 18 21.21 -1.96 9.00
C THR A 18 20.31 -1.26 7.95
N SER A 19 20.90 -0.47 7.04
CA SER A 19 21.49 -0.81 5.74
C SER A 19 20.34 -0.84 4.73
N TRP A 20 20.35 0.16 3.86
CA TRP A 20 19.43 0.28 2.74
C TRP A 20 19.39 -1.00 1.90
N ASP A 21 20.50 -1.72 1.86
CA ASP A 21 20.67 -3.01 1.21
C ASP A 21 19.79 -4.07 1.86
N ALA A 22 19.55 -4.03 3.17
CA ALA A 22 18.65 -4.97 3.84
C ALA A 22 17.18 -4.79 3.41
N ILE A 23 16.72 -3.54 3.20
CA ILE A 23 15.35 -3.29 2.71
C ILE A 23 15.22 -3.73 1.24
N ALA A 24 16.22 -3.41 0.41
CA ALA A 24 16.24 -3.80 -0.99
C ALA A 24 16.32 -5.33 -1.15
N LEU A 25 17.19 -5.98 -0.37
CA LEU A 25 17.34 -7.43 -0.34
C LEU A 25 16.03 -8.11 0.05
N HIS A 26 15.39 -7.66 1.13
CA HIS A 26 14.12 -8.22 1.57
C HIS A 26 13.02 -8.09 0.51
N LYS A 27 12.94 -6.94 -0.16
CA LYS A 27 11.99 -6.73 -1.26
C LYS A 27 12.27 -7.60 -2.48
N ASN A 28 13.54 -7.82 -2.80
CA ASN A 28 13.95 -8.74 -3.85
C ASN A 28 13.59 -10.19 -3.50
N GLU A 29 13.84 -10.63 -2.26
CA GLU A 29 13.48 -11.97 -1.78
C GLU A 29 11.96 -12.21 -1.83
N GLU A 30 11.15 -11.25 -1.37
CA GLU A 30 9.69 -11.30 -1.44
C GLU A 30 9.21 -11.46 -2.88
N MET A 31 9.79 -10.68 -3.80
CA MET A 31 9.44 -10.73 -5.21
C MET A 31 9.85 -12.04 -5.88
N MET A 32 11.06 -12.53 -5.62
CA MET A 32 11.54 -13.80 -6.17
C MET A 32 10.69 -14.97 -5.68
N ARG A 33 10.28 -14.96 -4.40
CA ARG A 33 9.36 -15.96 -3.85
C ARG A 33 8.03 -15.95 -4.59
N SER A 34 7.40 -14.78 -4.73
CA SER A 34 6.13 -14.67 -5.45
C SER A 34 6.23 -15.09 -6.92
N LEU A 35 7.33 -14.76 -7.59
CA LEU A 35 7.54 -15.13 -8.98
C LEU A 35 7.76 -16.63 -9.17
N ASN A 36 8.40 -17.30 -8.21
CA ASN A 36 8.52 -18.75 -8.20
C ASN A 36 7.17 -19.42 -7.93
N GLU A 37 6.36 -18.88 -7.03
CA GLU A 37 4.99 -19.39 -6.83
C GLU A 37 4.12 -19.19 -8.08
N PHE A 38 4.24 -18.04 -8.76
CA PHE A 38 3.56 -17.81 -10.03
C PHE A 38 3.93 -18.87 -11.09
N LYS A 39 5.18 -19.36 -11.07
CA LYS A 39 5.63 -20.46 -11.94
C LYS A 39 4.91 -21.77 -11.63
N GLU A 40 4.77 -22.08 -10.34
CA GLU A 40 4.16 -23.33 -9.87
C GLU A 40 2.65 -23.33 -10.12
N GLU A 41 1.99 -22.18 -9.91
CA GLU A 41 0.54 -22.05 -10.11
C GLU A 41 0.13 -21.88 -11.56
N PHE A 42 0.98 -21.29 -12.41
CA PHE A 42 0.67 -20.97 -13.81
C PHE A 42 1.81 -21.35 -14.77
N PRO A 43 2.08 -22.65 -14.95
CA PRO A 43 3.19 -23.14 -15.78
C PRO A 43 3.07 -22.69 -17.25
N GLU A 44 1.86 -22.48 -17.76
CA GLU A 44 1.59 -22.02 -19.12
C GLU A 44 2.08 -20.58 -19.37
N ASN A 45 2.28 -19.78 -18.31
CA ASN A 45 2.74 -18.39 -18.39
C ASN A 45 4.26 -18.26 -18.23
N HIS A 46 5.03 -19.30 -18.56
CA HIS A 46 6.48 -19.34 -18.42
C HIS A 46 7.20 -18.14 -19.09
N HIS A 47 6.70 -17.69 -20.25
CA HIS A 47 7.26 -16.55 -20.97
C HIS A 47 7.10 -15.21 -20.21
N VAL A 48 5.98 -15.03 -19.49
CA VAL A 48 5.75 -13.87 -18.62
C VAL A 48 6.81 -13.84 -17.52
N ARG A 49 7.03 -15.00 -16.87
CA ARG A 49 8.06 -15.14 -15.83
C ARG A 49 9.47 -14.84 -16.33
N GLN A 50 9.88 -15.43 -17.46
CA GLN A 50 11.24 -15.22 -18.00
C GLN A 50 11.52 -13.74 -18.27
N ARG A 51 10.54 -13.04 -18.85
CA ARG A 51 10.68 -11.60 -19.11
C ARG A 51 10.77 -10.79 -17.82
N LEU A 52 9.96 -11.11 -16.82
CA LEU A 52 9.97 -10.44 -15.52
C LEU A 52 11.27 -10.70 -14.75
N LEU A 53 11.79 -11.93 -14.76
CA LEU A 53 13.12 -12.25 -14.23
C LEU A 53 14.19 -11.38 -14.87
N GLY A 54 14.19 -11.26 -16.20
CA GLY A 54 15.14 -10.40 -16.90
C GLY A 54 15.02 -8.92 -16.50
N ILE A 55 13.80 -8.42 -16.24
CA ILE A 55 13.61 -7.04 -15.74
C ILE A 55 14.12 -6.90 -14.30
N ILE A 56 13.88 -7.89 -13.44
CA ILE A 56 14.33 -7.90 -12.06
C ILE A 56 15.85 -7.90 -11.99
N GLU A 57 16.50 -8.81 -12.71
CA GLU A 57 17.96 -8.90 -12.78
C GLU A 57 18.56 -7.60 -13.34
N ALA A 58 17.96 -7.03 -14.39
CA ALA A 58 18.39 -5.73 -14.91
C ALA A 58 18.22 -4.59 -13.89
N SER A 59 17.18 -4.63 -13.05
CA SER A 59 16.91 -3.61 -12.03
C SER A 59 17.89 -3.65 -10.85
N GLN A 60 18.49 -4.81 -10.54
CA GLN A 60 19.46 -4.92 -9.44
C GLN A 60 20.75 -4.14 -9.72
N VAL A 61 21.08 -3.96 -11.00
CA VAL A 61 22.24 -3.18 -11.46
C VAL A 61 21.84 -1.75 -11.86
N ASP A 62 20.55 -1.43 -11.86
CA ASP A 62 20.03 -0.13 -12.30
C ASP A 62 20.23 0.95 -11.22
N PRO A 63 21.02 2.02 -11.51
CA PRO A 63 21.17 3.15 -10.61
C PRO A 63 19.83 3.84 -10.26
N VAL A 64 18.82 3.75 -11.14
CA VAL A 64 17.50 4.34 -10.91
C VAL A 64 16.76 3.59 -9.80
N ALA A 65 16.73 2.26 -9.83
CA ALA A 65 16.10 1.45 -8.80
C ALA A 65 16.76 1.67 -7.42
N SER A 66 18.11 1.66 -7.38
CA SER A 66 18.87 1.98 -6.16
C SER A 66 18.54 3.37 -5.61
N THR A 67 18.45 4.38 -6.48
CA THR A 67 18.06 5.74 -6.10
C THR A 67 16.62 5.79 -5.55
N ALA A 68 15.69 5.06 -6.17
CA ALA A 68 14.30 5.00 -5.72
C ALA A 68 14.17 4.35 -4.32
N PHE A 69 14.92 3.28 -4.06
CA PHE A 69 15.01 2.68 -2.72
C PHE A 69 15.55 3.69 -1.70
N ARG A 70 16.64 4.39 -2.04
CA ARG A 70 17.23 5.42 -1.17
C ARG A 70 16.23 6.54 -0.86
N LEU A 71 15.52 7.08 -1.86
CA LEU A 71 14.53 8.13 -1.67
C LEU A 71 13.35 7.67 -0.80
N THR A 72 12.86 6.45 -1.02
CA THR A 72 11.77 5.86 -0.21
C THR A 72 12.20 5.75 1.25
N ALA A 73 13.43 5.31 1.48
CA ALA A 73 13.94 5.07 2.82
C ALA A 73 14.27 6.39 3.55
N MET A 74 14.77 7.41 2.84
CA MET A 74 14.88 8.79 3.35
C MET A 74 13.51 9.34 3.77
N LYS A 75 12.49 9.18 2.90
CA LYS A 75 11.11 9.60 3.21
C LYS A 75 10.56 8.89 4.44
N ASN A 76 10.83 7.60 4.60
CA ASN A 76 10.42 6.84 5.78
C ASN A 76 11.13 7.32 7.05
N TYR A 77 12.43 7.63 6.96
CA TYR A 77 13.19 8.22 8.06
C TYR A 77 12.63 9.58 8.47
N GLU A 78 12.38 10.46 7.52
CA GLU A 78 11.78 11.78 7.77
C GLU A 78 10.39 11.67 8.41
N LYS A 79 9.54 10.76 7.93
CA LYS A 79 8.24 10.50 8.55
C LYS A 79 8.36 10.05 9.99
N LYS A 80 9.31 9.14 10.29
CA LYS A 80 9.53 8.60 11.64
C LYS A 80 10.16 9.64 12.59
N ASN A 81 10.97 10.55 12.04
CA ASN A 81 11.76 11.53 12.79
C ASN A 81 11.34 12.98 12.48
N TYR A 82 10.07 13.21 12.15
CA TYR A 82 9.58 14.47 11.58
C TYR A 82 10.06 15.71 12.34
N ARG A 83 9.97 15.70 13.68
CA ARG A 83 10.40 16.85 14.51
C ARG A 83 11.90 17.16 14.36
N ARG A 84 12.76 16.13 14.44
CA ARG A 84 14.21 16.29 14.28
C ARG A 84 14.57 16.74 12.87
N SER A 85 13.91 16.16 11.87
CA SER A 85 14.11 16.55 10.47
C SER A 85 13.68 18.00 10.21
N LEU A 86 12.55 18.42 10.79
CA LEU A 86 12.06 19.81 10.70
C LEU A 86 13.02 20.78 11.40
N GLU A 87 13.42 20.48 12.64
CA GLU A 87 14.37 21.27 13.41
C GLU A 87 15.70 21.44 12.68
N SER A 88 16.30 20.34 12.22
CA SER A 88 17.55 20.37 11.47
C SER A 88 17.42 21.22 10.20
N ARG A 89 16.30 21.09 9.47
CA ARG A 89 16.07 21.87 8.26
C ARG A 89 15.90 23.36 8.55
N LEU A 90 15.19 23.73 9.61
CA LEU A 90 15.03 25.13 10.02
C LEU A 90 16.37 25.74 10.46
N ARG A 91 17.17 25.03 11.26
CA ARG A 91 18.51 25.47 11.64
C ARG A 91 19.44 25.64 10.44
N ASN A 92 19.40 24.72 9.48
CA ASN A 92 20.20 24.80 8.25
C ASN A 92 19.81 25.99 7.36
N LEU A 93 18.57 26.48 7.46
CA LEU A 93 18.10 27.69 6.80
C LEU A 93 18.42 28.96 7.59
N GLY A 94 19.18 28.86 8.69
CA GLY A 94 19.58 29.99 9.53
C GLY A 94 18.53 30.43 10.54
N PHE A 95 17.41 29.70 10.68
CA PHE A 95 16.40 30.06 11.69
C PHE A 95 16.87 29.64 13.09
N PRO A 96 16.77 30.52 14.10
CA PRO A 96 16.97 30.13 15.49
C PRO A 96 15.81 29.23 15.92
N VAL A 97 16.10 27.99 16.29
CA VAL A 97 15.09 27.03 16.77
C VAL A 97 15.35 26.75 18.24
N SER A 98 14.38 27.07 19.09
CA SER A 98 14.35 26.68 20.49
C SER A 98 13.22 25.68 20.75
N MET A 99 13.53 24.61 21.48
CA MET A 99 12.53 23.64 21.92
C MET A 99 11.89 24.15 23.21
N ILE A 100 10.64 24.58 23.13
CA ILE A 100 9.86 24.99 24.30
C ILE A 100 9.23 23.74 24.92
N ASN A 101 9.78 23.28 26.03
CA ASN A 101 9.17 22.24 26.84
C ASN A 101 8.08 22.87 27.73
N GLY A 102 6.85 22.94 27.23
CA GLY A 102 5.69 23.33 28.04
C GLY A 102 5.15 22.14 28.84
N SER A 103 4.52 22.42 29.99
CA SER A 103 3.64 21.45 30.65
C SER A 103 2.44 21.15 29.74
N PRO A 104 1.92 19.90 29.73
CA PRO A 104 0.71 19.57 28.99
C PRO A 104 -0.45 20.44 29.45
N ASN A 105 -0.95 21.33 28.59
CA ASN A 105 -2.15 22.10 28.87
C ASN A 105 -3.37 21.26 28.48
N LYS A 106 -4.03 20.67 29.47
CA LYS A 106 -5.21 19.80 29.27
C LYS A 106 -6.31 20.51 28.49
N PHE A 107 -6.58 21.78 28.79
CA PHE A 107 -7.60 22.58 28.08
C PHE A 107 -7.30 22.70 26.58
N ILE A 108 -6.05 23.02 26.21
CA ILE A 108 -5.66 23.10 24.78
C ILE A 108 -5.78 21.73 24.12
N GLY A 109 -5.41 20.66 24.84
CA GLY A 109 -5.56 19.28 24.36
C GLY A 109 -7.02 18.92 24.06
N ASP A 110 -7.92 19.23 25.00
CA ASP A 110 -9.35 18.97 24.87
C ASP A 110 -9.98 19.82 23.75
N TRP A 111 -9.64 21.11 23.68
CA TRP A 111 -10.08 22.00 22.60
C TRP A 111 -9.65 21.49 21.22
N TYR A 112 -8.37 21.13 21.05
CA TYR A 112 -7.86 20.58 19.79
C TYR A 112 -8.55 19.27 19.41
N SER A 113 -8.79 18.39 20.39
CA SER A 113 -9.52 17.13 20.18
C SER A 113 -10.94 17.38 19.67
N ASN A 114 -11.65 18.34 20.24
CA ASN A 114 -13.00 18.71 19.83
C ASN A 114 -13.03 19.34 18.42
N CYS A 115 -12.13 20.28 18.13
CA CYS A 115 -12.01 20.84 16.77
C CYS A 115 -11.69 19.75 15.73
N ARG A 116 -10.79 18.81 16.08
CA ARG A 116 -10.46 17.69 15.19
C ARG A 116 -11.67 16.80 14.92
N LYS A 117 -12.51 16.53 15.92
CA LYS A 117 -13.76 15.77 15.75
C LYS A 117 -14.71 16.49 14.80
N GLY A 118 -14.97 17.78 15.02
CA GLY A 118 -15.83 18.59 14.15
C GLY A 118 -15.36 18.58 12.68
N VAL A 119 -14.05 18.79 12.44
CA VAL A 119 -13.51 18.74 11.07
C VAL A 119 -13.66 17.36 10.42
N ILE A 120 -13.54 16.28 11.20
CA ILE A 120 -13.75 14.91 10.70
C ILE A 120 -15.21 14.69 10.33
N ASP A 121 -16.13 15.16 11.18
CA ASP A 121 -17.58 15.03 10.97
C ASP A 121 -18.01 15.82 9.72
N ASP A 122 -17.68 17.12 9.66
CA ASP A 122 -17.95 18.00 8.52
C ASP A 122 -17.38 17.45 7.21
N THR A 123 -16.15 16.92 7.27
CA THR A 123 -15.50 16.34 6.09
C THR A 123 -16.20 15.07 5.64
N SER A 124 -16.63 14.22 6.57
CA SER A 124 -17.29 12.95 6.23
C SER A 124 -18.66 13.20 5.61
N GLU A 125 -19.42 14.17 6.14
CA GLU A 125 -20.68 14.64 5.56
C GLU A 125 -20.48 15.27 4.17
N SER A 126 -19.43 16.09 4.01
CA SER A 126 -19.08 16.70 2.72
C SER A 126 -18.71 15.67 1.65
N ILE A 127 -18.09 14.54 2.02
CA ILE A 127 -17.78 13.46 1.07
C ILE A 127 -19.04 12.69 0.71
N PHE A 128 -19.89 12.38 1.71
CA PHE A 128 -21.16 11.69 1.50
C PHE A 128 -22.06 12.45 0.52
N SER A 129 -22.21 13.76 0.73
CA SER A 129 -23.04 14.66 -0.07
C SER A 129 -22.39 15.11 -1.39
N ALA A 130 -21.13 14.78 -1.65
CA ALA A 130 -20.43 15.22 -2.85
C ALA A 130 -21.03 14.63 -4.14
N SER A 131 -20.81 15.35 -5.25
CA SER A 131 -21.20 14.93 -6.60
C SER A 131 -20.53 13.63 -7.04
N ASP A 132 -21.26 12.81 -7.80
CA ASP A 132 -20.78 11.54 -8.37
C ASP A 132 -20.01 11.69 -9.70
N LYS A 133 -19.64 12.92 -10.09
CA LYS A 133 -19.01 13.22 -11.41
C LYS A 133 -17.74 12.43 -11.75
N PHE A 134 -17.06 11.86 -10.75
CA PHE A 134 -15.83 11.08 -10.92
C PHE A 134 -15.99 9.57 -10.71
N VAL A 135 -17.20 9.09 -10.40
CA VAL A 135 -17.46 7.64 -10.20
C VAL A 135 -17.11 6.87 -11.47
N GLY A 136 -16.35 5.78 -11.33
CA GLY A 136 -15.84 4.99 -12.44
C GLY A 136 -14.64 5.60 -13.20
N LYS A 137 -14.19 6.80 -12.81
CA LYS A 137 -13.05 7.52 -13.42
C LYS A 137 -11.96 7.87 -12.41
N SER A 138 -12.05 7.41 -11.15
CA SER A 138 -11.16 7.89 -10.09
C SER A 138 -9.69 7.47 -10.27
N SER A 139 -9.43 6.43 -11.05
CA SER A 139 -8.08 5.93 -11.37
C SER A 139 -7.33 6.78 -12.40
N ILE A 140 -8.04 7.50 -13.27
CA ILE A 140 -7.46 8.32 -14.34
C ILE A 140 -7.47 9.82 -14.02
N VAL A 141 -8.35 10.26 -13.13
CA VAL A 141 -8.46 11.68 -12.75
C VAL A 141 -7.39 12.05 -11.72
N THR A 142 -6.52 13.00 -12.10
CA THR A 142 -5.58 13.65 -11.18
C THR A 142 -5.95 15.12 -11.03
N LEU A 143 -6.34 15.52 -9.83
CA LEU A 143 -6.66 16.92 -9.53
C LEU A 143 -5.39 17.73 -9.28
N SER A 144 -5.39 18.99 -9.70
CA SER A 144 -4.36 19.96 -9.37
C SER A 144 -4.42 20.34 -7.88
N LEU A 145 -3.33 20.89 -7.34
CA LEU A 145 -3.31 21.39 -5.95
C LEU A 145 -4.38 22.48 -5.73
N ASP A 146 -4.62 23.30 -6.74
CA ASP A 146 -5.57 24.42 -6.74
C ASP A 146 -7.02 24.01 -7.02
N SER A 147 -7.29 22.71 -7.20
CA SER A 147 -8.65 22.22 -7.42
C SER A 147 -9.58 22.54 -6.25
N SER A 148 -10.84 22.82 -6.56
CA SER A 148 -11.87 23.17 -5.57
C SER A 148 -12.03 22.08 -4.50
N LEU A 149 -12.46 22.47 -3.30
CA LEU A 149 -12.75 21.49 -2.24
C LEU A 149 -13.86 20.53 -2.65
N SER A 150 -14.89 21.02 -3.34
CA SER A 150 -15.98 20.18 -3.87
C SER A 150 -15.47 19.08 -4.79
N ASP A 151 -14.56 19.42 -5.71
CA ASP A 151 -13.94 18.45 -6.63
C ASP A 151 -13.11 17.42 -5.88
N LYS A 152 -12.35 17.86 -4.88
CA LYS A 152 -11.59 16.96 -4.00
C LYS A 152 -12.52 15.98 -3.27
N ARG A 153 -13.66 16.44 -2.73
CA ARG A 153 -14.63 15.58 -2.05
C ARG A 153 -15.33 14.61 -3.00
N ALA A 154 -15.73 15.07 -4.19
CA ALA A 154 -16.29 14.22 -5.24
C ALA A 154 -15.31 13.11 -5.65
N LEU A 155 -14.01 13.43 -5.77
CA LEU A 155 -13.00 12.43 -6.10
C LEU A 155 -12.78 11.44 -4.94
N GLU A 156 -12.82 11.90 -3.70
CA GLU A 156 -12.75 11.03 -2.53
C GLU A 156 -13.95 10.07 -2.45
N LYS A 157 -15.16 10.55 -2.71
CA LYS A 157 -16.37 9.72 -2.82
C LYS A 157 -16.22 8.68 -3.92
N ALA A 158 -15.83 9.09 -5.12
CA ALA A 158 -15.60 8.19 -6.24
C ALA A 158 -14.56 7.11 -5.93
N LYS A 159 -13.46 7.44 -5.23
CA LYS A 159 -12.47 6.45 -4.80
C LYS A 159 -13.01 5.41 -3.81
N LEU A 160 -13.95 5.80 -2.95
CA LEU A 160 -14.63 4.86 -2.05
C LEU A 160 -15.56 3.93 -2.84
N LEU A 161 -16.36 4.49 -3.75
CA LEU A 161 -17.30 3.71 -4.57
C LEU A 161 -16.59 2.78 -5.57
N ASP A 162 -15.45 3.18 -6.13
CA ASP A 162 -14.62 2.30 -6.97
C ASP A 162 -14.00 1.15 -6.16
N ARG A 163 -13.78 1.33 -4.86
CA ARG A 163 -13.30 0.27 -3.96
C ARG A 163 -14.42 -0.63 -3.47
N LEU A 164 -15.61 -0.07 -3.25
CA LEU A 164 -16.79 -0.71 -2.71
C LEU A 164 -17.98 -0.41 -3.64
N PRO A 165 -18.10 -1.13 -4.76
CA PRO A 165 -19.21 -0.92 -5.67
C PRO A 165 -20.53 -1.21 -4.97
N ASP A 166 -21.53 -0.40 -5.32
CA ASP A 166 -22.92 -0.50 -4.86
C ASP A 166 -23.12 -0.33 -3.34
N ILE A 167 -22.07 0.03 -2.59
CA ILE A 167 -22.19 0.31 -1.15
C ILE A 167 -23.19 1.43 -0.90
N GLN A 168 -23.34 2.38 -1.83
CA GLN A 168 -24.29 3.48 -1.75
C GLN A 168 -25.76 3.06 -1.71
N LEU A 169 -26.06 1.81 -2.06
CA LEU A 169 -27.40 1.23 -1.97
C LEU A 169 -27.68 0.60 -0.59
N SER A 170 -26.65 0.44 0.25
CA SER A 170 -26.78 -0.11 1.60
C SER A 170 -27.17 0.97 2.61
N GLU A 171 -27.84 0.55 3.69
CA GLU A 171 -28.16 1.42 4.83
C GLU A 171 -26.91 1.90 5.57
N SER A 172 -25.82 1.13 5.48
CA SER A 172 -24.52 1.51 6.01
C SER A 172 -23.92 2.72 5.30
N TRP A 173 -24.34 3.07 4.08
CA TRP A 173 -23.79 4.24 3.39
C TRP A 173 -24.36 5.55 3.95
N ASN A 174 -23.62 6.10 4.91
CA ASN A 174 -23.92 7.36 5.58
C ASN A 174 -22.62 8.08 5.98
N PRO A 175 -22.67 9.33 6.48
CA PRO A 175 -21.48 10.06 6.90
C PRO A 175 -20.65 9.35 7.98
N GLU A 176 -21.28 8.60 8.90
CA GLU A 176 -20.58 7.88 9.96
C GLU A 176 -19.77 6.71 9.40
N PHE A 177 -20.26 6.01 8.38
CA PHE A 177 -19.48 5.01 7.65
C PHE A 177 -18.24 5.60 7.00
N ILE A 178 -18.36 6.75 6.35
CA ILE A 178 -17.20 7.44 5.74
C ILE A 178 -16.17 7.79 6.81
N LYS A 179 -16.64 8.33 7.94
CA LYS A 179 -15.79 8.63 9.09
C LYS A 179 -15.04 7.40 9.59
N GLN A 180 -15.75 6.29 9.68
CA GLN A 180 -15.20 5.01 10.11
C GLN A 180 -14.11 4.50 9.17
N VAL A 181 -14.41 4.36 7.88
CA VAL A 181 -13.46 3.77 6.90
C VAL A 181 -12.32 4.70 6.52
N LYS A 182 -12.43 6.02 6.77
CA LYS A 182 -11.40 7.00 6.40
C LYS A 182 -10.53 7.43 7.57
N TYR A 183 -11.11 7.59 8.76
CA TYR A 183 -10.42 8.21 9.90
C TYR A 183 -10.25 7.28 11.10
N GLN A 184 -11.28 6.52 11.47
CA GLN A 184 -11.24 5.65 12.66
C GLN A 184 -10.48 4.36 12.37
N ASN A 185 -10.86 3.65 11.31
CA ASN A 185 -10.20 2.44 10.83
C ASN A 185 -9.90 2.53 9.31
N PRO A 186 -8.85 3.27 8.91
CA PRO A 186 -8.49 3.46 7.49
C PRO A 186 -8.10 2.16 6.75
N ASN A 187 -7.78 1.11 7.50
CA ASN A 187 -7.40 -0.19 6.94
C ASN A 187 -8.57 -1.17 6.83
N LEU A 188 -9.76 -0.83 7.36
CA LEU A 188 -10.91 -1.74 7.44
C LEU A 188 -11.25 -2.40 6.10
N ILE A 189 -11.36 -1.60 5.04
CA ILE A 189 -11.66 -2.11 3.70
C ILE A 189 -10.57 -3.08 3.21
N ALA A 190 -9.30 -2.77 3.47
CA ALA A 190 -8.19 -3.65 3.07
C ALA A 190 -8.17 -4.95 3.89
N GLN A 191 -8.48 -4.88 5.18
CA GLN A 191 -8.60 -6.02 6.08
C GLN A 191 -9.74 -6.96 5.65
N LEU A 192 -10.91 -6.41 5.37
CA LEU A 192 -12.07 -7.16 4.88
C LEU A 192 -11.86 -7.72 3.47
N ASN A 193 -11.14 -6.99 2.62
CA ASN A 193 -10.70 -7.51 1.33
C ASN A 193 -9.81 -8.74 1.50
N ARG A 194 -8.86 -8.74 2.45
CA ARG A 194 -8.05 -9.93 2.74
C ARG A 194 -8.88 -11.07 3.28
N LEU A 195 -9.77 -10.79 4.22
CA LEU A 195 -10.68 -11.81 4.76
C LEU A 195 -11.52 -12.47 3.65
N HIS A 196 -12.08 -11.66 2.74
CA HIS A 196 -12.84 -12.16 1.58
C HIS A 196 -11.97 -13.03 0.67
N LEU A 197 -10.76 -12.56 0.29
CA LEU A 197 -9.86 -13.32 -0.57
C LEU A 197 -9.31 -14.59 0.10
N LEU A 198 -9.13 -14.58 1.42
CA LEU A 198 -8.68 -15.76 2.16
C LEU A 198 -9.74 -16.87 2.15
N ARG A 199 -11.03 -16.49 2.16
CA ARG A 199 -12.16 -17.41 1.98
C ARG A 199 -12.37 -17.85 0.53
N ASN A 200 -11.83 -17.10 -0.43
CA ASN A 200 -12.00 -17.33 -1.87
C ASN A 200 -10.63 -17.39 -2.57
N PRO A 201 -9.82 -18.43 -2.31
CA PRO A 201 -8.43 -18.51 -2.80
C PRO A 201 -8.33 -18.51 -4.32
N ASP A 202 -9.31 -19.05 -5.03
CA ASP A 202 -9.32 -19.08 -6.51
C ASP A 202 -9.45 -17.68 -7.11
N VAL A 203 -10.29 -16.83 -6.50
CA VAL A 203 -10.43 -15.42 -6.86
C VAL A 203 -9.10 -14.69 -6.62
N ALA A 204 -8.43 -14.96 -5.49
CA ALA A 204 -7.14 -14.36 -5.18
C ALA A 204 -6.04 -14.70 -6.20
N LYS A 205 -5.97 -15.98 -6.61
CA LYS A 205 -5.04 -16.46 -7.65
C LYS A 205 -5.29 -15.78 -8.99
N GLU A 206 -6.54 -15.70 -9.43
CA GLU A 206 -6.90 -15.09 -10.70
C GLU A 206 -6.59 -13.58 -10.73
N ILE A 207 -6.87 -12.86 -9.63
CA ILE A 207 -6.48 -11.44 -9.49
C ILE A 207 -4.97 -11.27 -9.61
N GLU A 208 -4.19 -12.11 -8.94
CA GLU A 208 -2.73 -11.99 -8.98
C GLU A 208 -2.18 -12.31 -10.37
N LYS A 209 -2.73 -13.34 -11.05
CA LYS A 209 -2.44 -13.65 -12.45
C LYS A 209 -2.67 -12.43 -13.34
N ARG A 210 -3.83 -11.79 -13.23
CA ARG A 210 -4.17 -10.58 -14.01
C ARG A 210 -3.22 -9.43 -13.74
N LYS A 211 -2.84 -9.20 -12.47
CA LYS A 211 -1.82 -8.19 -12.13
C LYS A 211 -0.49 -8.50 -12.82
N TRP A 212 -0.04 -9.75 -12.80
CA TRP A 212 1.20 -10.15 -13.48
C TRP A 212 1.14 -9.93 -14.99
N ILE A 213 0.04 -10.32 -15.64
CA ILE A 213 -0.17 -10.09 -17.09
C ILE A 213 -0.21 -8.58 -17.40
N ALA A 214 -0.95 -7.80 -16.63
CA ALA A 214 -1.04 -6.34 -16.83
C ALA A 214 0.33 -5.67 -16.66
N ARG A 215 1.12 -6.10 -15.67
CA ARG A 215 2.50 -5.63 -15.46
C ARG A 215 3.42 -6.03 -16.62
N HIS A 216 3.31 -7.26 -17.11
CA HIS A 216 4.05 -7.72 -18.30
C HIS A 216 3.73 -6.87 -19.54
N ASN A 217 2.46 -6.48 -19.71
CA ASN A 217 2.00 -5.71 -20.85
C ASN A 217 2.28 -4.21 -20.71
N ASN A 218 2.65 -3.73 -19.52
CA ASN A 218 2.95 -2.32 -19.30
C ASN A 218 4.26 -1.92 -19.97
N ARG A 219 4.16 -1.11 -21.03
CA ARG A 219 5.30 -0.63 -21.83
C ARG A 219 6.20 0.36 -21.07
N TYR A 220 5.72 0.95 -19.98
CA TYR A 220 6.41 2.02 -19.25
C TYR A 220 7.36 1.51 -18.14
N GLY A 221 7.54 0.19 -18.01
CA GLY A 221 8.45 -0.42 -17.06
C GLY A 221 7.74 -1.07 -15.86
N PHE A 222 8.43 -2.04 -15.27
CA PHE A 222 8.00 -2.77 -14.08
C PHE A 222 8.74 -2.20 -12.86
N ASP A 223 8.01 -1.50 -11.99
CA ASP A 223 8.55 -0.92 -10.76
C ASP A 223 8.76 -2.02 -9.71
N VAL A 224 9.91 -2.68 -9.73
CA VAL A 224 10.31 -3.74 -8.80
C VAL A 224 10.12 -3.34 -7.33
N TRP A 225 10.42 -2.09 -6.98
CA TRP A 225 10.30 -1.58 -5.61
C TRP A 225 8.86 -1.37 -5.12
N ARG A 226 7.86 -1.40 -6.02
CA ARG A 226 6.42 -1.31 -5.67
C ARG A 226 5.77 -2.68 -5.56
N PHE A 227 6.57 -3.74 -5.61
CA PHE A 227 6.08 -5.09 -5.49
C PHE A 227 5.56 -5.36 -4.06
N ASP A 228 4.26 -5.62 -3.98
CA ASP A 228 3.58 -6.13 -2.80
C ASP A 228 2.61 -7.21 -3.30
N THR A 229 2.72 -8.42 -2.75
CA THR A 229 1.88 -9.54 -3.19
C THR A 229 0.96 -9.97 -2.09
N GLU A 230 -0.28 -9.55 -2.27
CA GLU A 230 -1.39 -9.96 -1.42
C GLU A 230 -1.52 -11.48 -1.40
N LEU A 231 -1.23 -12.17 -2.52
CA LEU A 231 -1.28 -13.63 -2.59
C LEU A 231 -0.29 -14.32 -1.63
N LEU A 232 0.95 -13.82 -1.50
CA LEU A 232 1.92 -14.36 -0.54
C LEU A 232 1.41 -14.24 0.90
N ARG A 233 0.83 -13.08 1.23
CA ARG A 233 0.20 -12.84 2.52
C ARG A 233 -0.96 -13.79 2.76
N LEU A 234 -1.84 -13.96 1.78
CA LEU A 234 -2.99 -14.86 1.89
C LEU A 234 -2.55 -16.32 2.08
N LYS A 235 -1.55 -16.80 1.34
CA LYS A 235 -0.99 -18.14 1.53
C LYS A 235 -0.38 -18.32 2.90
N ALA A 236 0.39 -17.35 3.36
CA ALA A 236 0.97 -17.41 4.70
C ALA A 236 -0.11 -17.38 5.80
N LEU A 237 -1.21 -16.64 5.62
CA LEU A 237 -2.37 -16.68 6.54
C LEU A 237 -3.09 -18.02 6.50
N SER A 238 -3.26 -18.59 5.30
CA SER A 238 -3.87 -19.90 5.12
C SER A 238 -3.04 -21.00 5.76
N ALA A 239 -1.71 -20.97 5.61
CA ALA A 239 -0.81 -22.00 6.12
C ALA A 239 -0.64 -21.97 7.64
N ILE A 240 -0.95 -20.84 8.30
CA ILE A 240 -1.02 -20.77 9.77
C ILE A 240 -2.41 -21.09 10.31
N ASP A 241 -3.37 -21.46 9.45
CA ASP A 241 -4.75 -21.79 9.83
C ASP A 241 -5.46 -20.65 10.59
N ILE A 242 -5.26 -19.39 10.16
CA ILE A 242 -5.81 -18.24 10.91
C ILE A 242 -7.34 -18.21 10.95
N LEU A 243 -8.01 -18.70 9.90
CA LEU A 243 -9.47 -18.74 9.85
C LEU A 243 -10.02 -19.74 10.86
N ASP A 244 -9.49 -20.97 10.86
CA ASP A 244 -9.80 -21.99 11.86
C ASP A 244 -9.54 -21.49 13.28
N PHE A 245 -8.43 -20.79 13.50
CA PHE A 245 -8.11 -20.20 14.79
C PHE A 245 -9.18 -19.18 15.22
N ILE A 246 -9.59 -18.28 14.33
CA ILE A 246 -10.65 -17.31 14.62
C ILE A 246 -11.97 -18.03 14.91
N GLU A 247 -12.38 -18.99 14.07
CA GLU A 247 -13.68 -19.66 14.22
C GLU A 247 -13.77 -20.50 15.50
N ARG A 248 -12.67 -21.14 15.94
CA ARG A 248 -12.65 -21.94 17.17
C ARG A 248 -12.59 -21.10 18.45
N TYR A 249 -11.95 -19.94 18.39
CA TYR A 249 -11.66 -19.13 19.57
C TYR A 249 -12.36 -17.76 19.57
N ASP A 250 -13.28 -17.51 18.63
CA ASP A 250 -14.14 -16.33 18.66
C ASP A 250 -14.97 -16.35 19.94
N GLY A 251 -14.92 -15.24 20.67
CA GLY A 251 -15.63 -15.15 21.94
C GLY A 251 -14.94 -15.80 23.15
N VAL A 252 -13.89 -16.60 22.95
CA VAL A 252 -13.18 -17.36 24.00
C VAL A 252 -12.09 -16.49 24.65
N GLU A 253 -11.92 -16.62 25.96
CA GLU A 253 -10.82 -15.99 26.69
C GLU A 253 -9.52 -16.78 26.46
N LEU A 254 -8.50 -16.09 25.94
CA LEU A 254 -7.19 -16.61 25.60
C LEU A 254 -6.11 -15.97 26.48
N GLU A 255 -5.10 -16.76 26.82
CA GLU A 255 -3.90 -16.33 27.51
C GLU A 255 -2.67 -16.44 26.60
N ALA A 256 -1.61 -15.72 26.97
CA ALA A 256 -0.37 -15.72 26.18
C ALA A 256 0.36 -17.07 26.17
N THR A 257 0.04 -17.93 27.14
CA THR A 257 0.65 -19.24 27.39
C THR A 257 -0.16 -20.40 26.83
N ASP A 258 -1.35 -20.14 26.30
CA ASP A 258 -2.20 -21.21 25.76
C ASP A 258 -1.51 -21.93 24.60
N ASP A 259 -1.67 -23.25 24.53
CA ASP A 259 -1.05 -24.08 23.50
C ASP A 259 -1.45 -23.62 22.09
N CYS A 260 -2.71 -23.24 21.89
CA CYS A 260 -3.20 -22.74 20.60
C CYS A 260 -2.51 -21.41 20.20
N VAL A 261 -2.19 -20.56 21.17
CA VAL A 261 -1.49 -19.29 20.97
C VAL A 261 -0.03 -19.54 20.60
N THR A 262 0.64 -20.45 21.31
CA THR A 262 2.05 -20.77 21.06
C THR A 262 2.22 -21.51 19.73
N GLU A 263 1.31 -22.42 19.38
CA GLU A 263 1.30 -23.13 18.09
C GLU A 263 1.12 -22.16 16.92
N LEU A 264 0.15 -21.25 16.99
CA LEU A 264 -0.10 -20.26 15.95
C LEU A 264 1.14 -19.38 15.71
N ILE A 265 1.83 -18.99 16.77
CA ILE A 265 3.06 -18.19 16.68
C ILE A 265 4.21 -18.99 16.09
N ALA A 266 4.34 -20.26 16.46
CA ALA A 266 5.36 -21.15 15.90
C ALA A 266 5.17 -21.33 14.39
N LYS A 267 3.92 -21.53 13.92
CA LYS A 267 3.59 -21.53 12.48
C LYS A 267 3.93 -20.19 11.84
N ALA A 268 3.51 -19.07 12.44
CA ALA A 268 3.76 -17.73 11.91
C ALA A 268 5.26 -17.37 11.81
N ALA A 269 6.11 -17.90 12.70
CA ALA A 269 7.56 -17.69 12.67
C ALA A 269 8.21 -18.23 11.38
N GLN A 270 7.64 -19.29 10.78
CA GLN A 270 8.09 -19.84 9.50
C GLN A 270 7.91 -18.83 8.35
N TYR A 271 6.95 -17.91 8.49
CA TYR A 271 6.60 -16.88 7.51
C TYR A 271 7.10 -15.47 7.89
N HIS A 272 8.14 -15.37 8.71
CA HIS A 272 8.69 -14.06 9.13
C HIS A 272 9.15 -13.17 7.96
N GLY A 273 9.43 -13.77 6.80
CA GLY A 273 9.74 -13.04 5.56
C GLY A 273 8.54 -12.31 4.93
N VAL A 274 7.32 -12.56 5.41
CA VAL A 274 6.08 -11.93 4.93
C VAL A 274 5.53 -10.95 5.97
N TRP A 275 5.59 -11.33 7.26
CA TRP A 275 5.00 -10.57 8.37
C TRP A 275 6.00 -9.81 9.23
N GLY A 276 7.29 -10.01 9.01
CA GLY A 276 8.35 -9.63 9.93
C GLY A 276 8.53 -10.66 11.06
N LYS A 277 9.58 -10.48 11.86
CA LYS A 277 9.84 -11.37 12.99
C LYS A 277 8.73 -11.22 14.05
N PRO A 278 8.19 -12.33 14.58
CA PRO A 278 7.26 -12.28 15.70
C PRO A 278 7.82 -11.45 16.86
N SER A 279 6.93 -10.73 17.55
CA SER A 279 7.31 -9.99 18.75
C SER A 279 7.77 -10.94 19.84
N LYS A 280 8.62 -10.46 20.75
CA LYS A 280 8.91 -11.14 22.03
C LYS A 280 7.66 -11.37 22.87
N TYR A 281 6.57 -10.65 22.59
CA TYR A 281 5.29 -10.77 23.28
C TYR A 281 4.29 -11.50 22.39
N PRO A 282 3.93 -12.77 22.69
CA PRO A 282 3.01 -13.59 21.92
C PRO A 282 1.73 -12.87 21.47
N ILE A 283 1.04 -12.24 22.42
CA ILE A 283 -0.21 -11.51 22.18
C ILE A 283 -0.05 -10.38 21.17
N LYS A 284 1.10 -9.70 21.11
CA LYS A 284 1.33 -8.66 20.09
C LYS A 284 1.45 -9.26 18.70
N SER A 285 2.06 -10.44 18.58
CA SER A 285 2.17 -11.16 17.31
C SER A 285 0.80 -11.63 16.83
N ILE A 286 0.00 -12.22 17.72
CA ILE A 286 -1.37 -12.65 17.36
C ILE A 286 -2.25 -11.45 17.01
N LYS A 287 -2.19 -10.37 17.80
CA LYS A 287 -2.89 -9.13 17.49
C LYS A 287 -2.51 -8.61 16.10
N LEU A 288 -1.22 -8.67 15.72
CA LEU A 288 -0.79 -8.28 14.37
C LEU A 288 -1.42 -9.18 13.30
N LEU A 289 -1.42 -10.51 13.48
CA LEU A 289 -2.01 -11.46 12.54
C LEU A 289 -3.52 -11.24 12.37
N LEU A 290 -4.26 -11.14 13.46
CA LEU A 290 -5.70 -10.87 13.45
C LEU A 290 -6.03 -9.52 12.81
N ASN A 291 -5.24 -8.49 13.09
CA ASN A 291 -5.40 -7.17 12.47
C ASN A 291 -5.15 -7.18 10.97
N ASN A 292 -4.54 -8.21 10.38
CA ASN A 292 -4.46 -8.29 8.92
C ASN A 292 -5.82 -8.64 8.29
N VAL A 293 -6.67 -9.38 9.01
CA VAL A 293 -7.99 -9.86 8.55
C VAL A 293 -9.17 -9.13 9.22
N GLY A 294 -8.90 -8.10 10.01
CA GLY A 294 -9.91 -7.19 10.56
C GLY A 294 -10.41 -7.55 11.95
N PHE A 295 -9.79 -8.53 12.59
CA PHE A 295 -10.07 -8.89 13.98
C PHE A 295 -9.05 -8.21 14.91
N ASP A 296 -9.45 -8.01 16.16
CA ASP A 296 -8.57 -7.51 17.20
C ASP A 296 -8.55 -8.44 18.43
N LEU A 297 -7.55 -8.24 19.28
CA LEU A 297 -7.52 -8.81 20.62
C LEU A 297 -7.83 -7.72 21.63
N GLU A 298 -8.97 -7.88 22.31
CA GLU A 298 -9.41 -7.05 23.41
C GLU A 298 -8.97 -7.64 24.74
N TYR A 299 -8.49 -6.77 25.63
CA TYR A 299 -8.15 -7.17 26.99
C TYR A 299 -9.43 -7.30 27.81
N VAL A 300 -9.61 -8.45 28.46
CA VAL A 300 -10.79 -8.74 29.28
C VAL A 300 -10.48 -8.50 30.74
N SER A 301 -9.50 -9.23 31.28
CA SER A 301 -9.21 -9.23 32.70
C SER A 301 -7.77 -9.62 33.00
N LYS A 302 -7.38 -9.39 34.25
CA LYS A 302 -6.11 -9.83 34.83
C LYS A 302 -6.44 -10.69 36.03
N GLN A 303 -5.95 -11.91 36.02
CA GLN A 303 -6.09 -12.85 37.11
C GLN A 303 -4.72 -13.13 37.70
N ARG A 304 -4.66 -13.41 39.00
CA ARG A 304 -3.43 -13.77 39.69
C ARG A 304 -3.57 -15.23 40.11
N ASP A 305 -2.61 -16.06 39.76
CA ASP A 305 -2.60 -17.46 40.19
C ASP A 305 -2.15 -17.60 41.65
N ASP A 306 -2.26 -18.82 42.18
CA ASP A 306 -1.88 -19.17 43.54
C ASP A 306 -0.36 -18.99 43.80
N GLU A 307 0.46 -18.99 42.74
CA GLU A 307 1.90 -18.70 42.77
C GLU A 307 2.21 -17.20 42.75
N GLY A 308 1.19 -16.35 42.67
CA GLY A 308 1.31 -14.89 42.68
C GLY A 308 1.72 -14.29 41.34
N LYS A 309 1.69 -15.04 40.25
CA LYS A 309 1.95 -14.61 38.87
C LYS A 309 0.67 -14.10 38.22
N ASP A 310 0.82 -13.04 37.45
CA ASP A 310 -0.27 -12.36 36.77
C ASP A 310 -0.50 -12.95 35.37
N HIS A 311 -1.71 -13.45 35.13
CA HIS A 311 -2.21 -13.87 33.82
C HIS A 311 -3.17 -12.84 33.27
N ARG A 312 -3.05 -12.55 31.96
CA ARG A 312 -3.90 -11.59 31.26
C ARG A 312 -4.71 -12.34 30.24
N LYS A 313 -6.02 -12.12 30.29
CA LYS A 313 -6.98 -12.74 29.40
C LYS A 313 -7.41 -11.78 28.29
N TYR A 314 -7.50 -12.32 27.09
CA TYR A 314 -7.82 -11.61 25.88
C TYR A 314 -8.96 -12.30 25.15
N LYS A 315 -9.77 -11.55 24.41
CA LYS A 315 -10.84 -12.11 23.59
C LYS A 315 -10.69 -11.62 22.16
N ILE A 316 -10.90 -12.51 21.21
CA ILE A 316 -10.96 -12.15 19.80
C ILE A 316 -12.29 -11.42 19.57
N THR A 317 -12.22 -10.23 18.98
CA THR A 317 -13.40 -9.44 18.61
C THR A 317 -13.25 -8.91 17.20
N PHE A 318 -14.38 -8.66 16.52
CA PHE A 318 -14.40 -7.98 15.25
C PHE A 318 -14.86 -6.53 15.44
N GLY A 319 -13.89 -5.64 15.69
CA GLY A 319 -14.15 -4.21 15.86
C GLY A 319 -15.21 -3.89 16.93
N ASP A 320 -15.73 -2.67 16.87
CA ASP A 320 -16.90 -2.27 17.66
C ASP A 320 -18.21 -2.67 16.96
N ASP A 321 -19.35 -2.56 17.65
CA ASP A 321 -20.68 -2.88 17.11
C ASP A 321 -20.95 -2.21 15.76
N ARG A 322 -20.46 -0.98 15.58
CA ARG A 322 -20.62 -0.23 14.32
C ARG A 322 -19.81 -0.85 13.18
N THR A 323 -18.59 -1.31 13.46
CA THR A 323 -17.74 -2.04 12.50
C THR A 323 -18.39 -3.36 12.11
N GLN A 324 -19.06 -4.01 13.05
CA GLN A 324 -19.80 -5.23 12.78
C GLN A 324 -20.99 -4.99 11.84
N THR A 325 -21.73 -3.88 12.01
CA THR A 325 -22.87 -3.54 11.14
C THR A 325 -22.45 -3.35 9.67
N CYS A 326 -21.37 -2.60 9.41
CA CYS A 326 -20.94 -2.32 8.03
C CYS A 326 -20.10 -3.44 7.40
N LYS A 327 -19.67 -4.44 8.19
CA LYS A 327 -18.86 -5.58 7.75
C LYS A 327 -19.47 -6.30 6.55
N ASN A 328 -20.74 -6.69 6.68
CA ASN A 328 -21.42 -7.51 5.69
C ASN A 328 -21.64 -6.73 4.40
N ASP A 329 -21.98 -5.45 4.50
CA ASP A 329 -22.14 -4.58 3.34
C ASP A 329 -20.81 -4.39 2.59
N ILE A 330 -19.71 -4.17 3.32
CA ILE A 330 -18.37 -4.11 2.71
C ILE A 330 -18.03 -5.43 2.01
N LEU A 331 -18.24 -6.58 2.67
CA LEU A 331 -17.93 -7.90 2.11
C LEU A 331 -18.76 -8.18 0.84
N ARG A 332 -20.05 -7.84 0.86
CA ARG A 332 -20.93 -7.95 -0.30
C ARG A 332 -20.48 -7.05 -1.45
N SER A 333 -20.12 -5.80 -1.18
CA SER A 333 -19.56 -4.90 -2.19
C SER A 333 -18.25 -5.43 -2.79
N LEU A 334 -17.39 -6.04 -1.97
CA LEU A 334 -16.14 -6.65 -2.45
C LEU A 334 -16.41 -7.88 -3.34
N GLU A 335 -17.38 -8.72 -2.98
CA GLU A 335 -17.80 -9.85 -3.80
C GLU A 335 -18.29 -9.38 -5.18
N LEU A 336 -19.20 -8.40 -5.21
CA LEU A 336 -19.71 -7.80 -6.45
C LEU A 336 -18.59 -7.19 -7.29
N LYS A 337 -17.61 -6.55 -6.65
CA LYS A 337 -16.43 -6.01 -7.33
C LYS A 337 -15.69 -7.11 -8.08
N TYR A 338 -15.41 -8.22 -7.40
CA TYR A 338 -14.65 -9.30 -8.00
C TYR A 338 -15.43 -10.03 -9.09
N VAL A 339 -16.73 -10.25 -8.92
CA VAL A 339 -17.59 -10.77 -9.99
C VAL A 339 -17.51 -9.85 -11.23
N ARG A 340 -17.69 -8.54 -11.06
CA ARG A 340 -17.59 -7.56 -12.17
C ARG A 340 -16.22 -7.55 -12.84
N ASP A 341 -15.16 -7.57 -12.04
CA ASP A 341 -13.79 -7.59 -12.55
C ASP A 341 -13.53 -8.87 -13.33
N LEU A 342 -14.00 -10.03 -12.84
CA LEU A 342 -13.86 -11.33 -13.50
C LEU A 342 -14.66 -11.39 -14.81
N GLU A 343 -15.91 -10.90 -14.83
CA GLU A 343 -16.81 -10.90 -15.99
C GLU A 343 -16.41 -9.94 -17.11
N ARG A 344 -15.81 -8.78 -16.78
CA ARG A 344 -15.39 -7.78 -17.79
C ARG A 344 -14.46 -8.34 -18.87
N GLU A 345 -13.80 -9.46 -18.62
CA GLU A 345 -12.90 -10.10 -19.57
C GLU A 345 -13.57 -11.18 -20.45
N VAL A 346 -14.74 -11.70 -20.07
CA VAL A 346 -15.50 -12.64 -20.93
C VAL A 346 -16.06 -11.92 -22.16
N LYS A 347 -16.25 -10.59 -22.07
CA LYS A 347 -16.44 -9.75 -23.25
C LYS A 347 -15.06 -9.39 -23.77
N PRO A 348 -14.58 -9.98 -24.88
CA PRO A 348 -13.32 -9.59 -25.46
C PRO A 348 -13.36 -8.09 -25.68
N ILE A 349 -12.32 -7.40 -25.20
CA ILE A 349 -12.02 -6.04 -25.62
C ILE A 349 -11.81 -6.16 -27.13
N LEU A 350 -12.88 -5.96 -27.91
CA LEU A 350 -12.83 -5.56 -29.30
C LEU A 350 -12.17 -4.19 -29.28
N ILE A 351 -10.84 -4.19 -29.16
CA ILE A 351 -10.02 -3.05 -29.51
C ILE A 351 -10.38 -2.79 -30.96
N ARG A 352 -11.15 -1.73 -31.17
CA ARG A 352 -11.37 -1.13 -32.48
C ARG A 352 -9.99 -0.88 -33.08
N ASN A 353 -9.52 -1.81 -33.90
CA ASN A 353 -8.51 -1.55 -34.92
C ASN A 353 -9.17 -0.69 -36.00
N ASN A 354 -9.52 0.55 -35.66
CA ASN A 354 -9.84 1.56 -36.67
C ASN A 354 -8.56 2.34 -36.96
N SER A 355 -7.88 1.87 -38.01
CA SER A 355 -7.39 2.72 -39.11
C SER A 355 -6.90 4.12 -38.74
N GLN A 356 -5.70 4.20 -38.17
CA GLN A 356 -4.81 5.38 -38.26
C GLN A 356 -3.35 4.95 -38.50
N SER A 357 -3.15 3.86 -39.24
CA SER A 357 -1.82 3.29 -39.50
C SER A 357 -1.15 3.81 -40.78
N SER A 358 -1.81 4.65 -41.59
CA SER A 358 -1.29 5.05 -42.91
C SER A 358 -0.62 6.43 -42.96
N GLU A 359 -0.93 7.36 -42.06
CA GLU A 359 -0.36 8.73 -42.14
C GLU A 359 0.94 8.92 -41.34
N VAL A 360 1.20 8.10 -40.33
CA VAL A 360 2.44 8.22 -39.51
C VAL A 360 3.63 7.48 -40.14
N GLN A 361 3.41 6.59 -41.10
CA GLN A 361 4.49 5.86 -41.77
C GLN A 361 5.13 6.61 -42.95
N SER A 362 4.46 7.60 -43.55
CA SER A 362 5.04 8.40 -44.64
C SER A 362 6.07 9.41 -44.12
N GLU A 363 5.77 10.12 -43.04
CA GLU A 363 6.65 11.17 -42.47
C GLU A 363 7.95 10.61 -41.83
N LEU A 364 7.91 9.38 -41.32
CA LEU A 364 9.10 8.68 -40.80
C LEU A 364 10.04 8.16 -41.90
N SER A 365 9.53 7.95 -43.13
CA SER A 365 10.34 7.46 -44.26
C SER A 365 11.15 8.58 -44.94
N GLU A 366 10.64 9.81 -44.96
CA GLU A 366 11.35 10.97 -45.52
C GLU A 366 12.40 11.51 -44.55
N SER A 367 12.09 11.56 -43.26
CA SER A 367 13.05 11.96 -42.21
C SER A 367 14.26 11.01 -42.13
N SER A 368 14.06 9.72 -42.43
CA SER A 368 15.13 8.72 -42.43
C SER A 368 16.03 8.78 -43.67
N LYS A 369 15.55 9.30 -44.80
CA LYS A 369 16.35 9.47 -46.03
C LYS A 369 17.30 10.67 -45.95
N VAL A 370 16.90 11.74 -45.29
CA VAL A 370 17.74 12.95 -45.11
C VAL A 370 18.93 12.70 -44.18
N ILE A 371 18.77 11.82 -43.18
CA ILE A 371 19.84 11.52 -42.21
C ILE A 371 20.88 10.53 -42.78
N CYS A 372 20.51 9.72 -43.79
CA CYS A 372 21.44 8.74 -44.38
C CYS A 372 22.40 9.33 -45.43
N GLN A 373 22.18 10.56 -45.93
CA GLN A 373 23.06 11.18 -46.94
C GLN A 373 24.20 12.05 -46.36
N GLN A 374 24.26 12.28 -45.04
CA GLN A 374 25.28 13.12 -44.41
C GLN A 374 26.38 12.36 -43.65
N LEU A 375 26.45 11.02 -43.75
CA LEU A 375 27.41 10.20 -42.98
C LEU A 375 28.45 9.43 -43.81
N ASP A 376 28.59 9.71 -45.11
CA ASP A 376 29.52 8.98 -46.00
C ASP A 376 30.92 9.61 -46.17
N SER A 377 31.40 10.37 -45.18
CA SER A 377 32.82 10.78 -45.18
C SER A 377 33.40 10.91 -43.77
N SER A 378 33.76 9.79 -43.12
CA SER A 378 35.00 9.61 -42.31
C SER A 378 34.96 8.28 -41.53
N PRO A 379 36.09 7.56 -41.38
CA PRO A 379 36.06 6.20 -40.83
C PRO A 379 36.30 6.16 -39.30
N VAL A 380 35.58 5.23 -38.66
CA VAL A 380 35.83 4.59 -37.34
C VAL A 380 35.57 5.41 -36.07
N LYS A 381 34.44 5.10 -35.40
CA LYS A 381 34.38 4.51 -34.04
C LYS A 381 32.93 4.15 -33.67
N LYS A 382 32.71 2.86 -33.37
CA LYS A 382 31.44 2.33 -32.81
C LYS A 382 31.13 3.01 -31.48
N PHE A 383 30.06 3.81 -31.40
CA PHE A 383 29.44 4.19 -30.12
C PHE A 383 27.91 4.19 -30.21
N LYS A 384 27.29 3.70 -29.14
CA LYS A 384 25.90 3.22 -29.03
C LYS A 384 24.84 4.31 -29.18
N HIS A 385 23.87 4.10 -30.07
CA HIS A 385 22.72 4.98 -30.33
C HIS A 385 21.60 4.98 -29.26
N ARG A 386 21.78 4.32 -28.10
CA ARG A 386 20.73 4.17 -27.06
C ARG A 386 20.74 5.21 -25.94
N HIS A 387 21.71 6.13 -25.87
CA HIS A 387 21.80 7.13 -24.79
C HIS A 387 21.35 8.55 -25.17
N ILE A 388 21.15 8.84 -26.45
CA ILE A 388 20.85 10.22 -26.91
C ILE A 388 19.38 10.60 -26.62
N VAL A 389 18.45 9.64 -26.70
CA VAL A 389 17.00 9.91 -26.50
C VAL A 389 16.68 10.21 -25.03
N SER A 390 17.36 9.56 -24.07
CA SER A 390 17.16 9.78 -22.64
C SER A 390 17.81 11.07 -22.13
N LEU A 391 18.90 11.53 -22.75
CA LEU A 391 19.52 12.82 -22.42
C LEU A 391 18.73 14.02 -22.96
N LEU A 392 18.10 13.89 -24.14
CA LEU A 392 17.21 14.92 -24.70
C LEU A 392 15.96 15.18 -23.84
N TYR A 393 15.40 14.14 -23.23
CA TYR A 393 14.24 14.29 -22.34
C TYR A 393 14.60 14.98 -21.00
N ILE A 394 15.80 14.72 -20.47
CA ILE A 394 16.28 15.36 -19.23
C ILE A 394 16.69 16.82 -19.49
N HIS A 395 17.32 17.12 -20.63
CA HIS A 395 17.72 18.49 -20.97
C HIS A 395 16.51 19.41 -21.16
N ASN A 396 15.45 18.95 -21.82
CA ASN A 396 14.21 19.71 -21.99
C ASN A 396 13.47 19.96 -20.66
N ARG A 397 13.55 19.03 -19.69
CA ARG A 397 12.93 19.20 -18.37
C ARG A 397 13.71 20.15 -17.45
N ILE A 398 15.03 20.29 -17.65
CA ILE A 398 15.88 21.23 -16.91
C ILE A 398 15.74 22.66 -17.49
N MET A 399 15.62 22.80 -18.81
CA MET A 399 15.41 24.10 -19.46
C MET A 399 14.06 24.73 -19.11
N TRP A 400 13.01 23.92 -18.94
CA TRP A 400 11.67 24.42 -18.55
C TRP A 400 11.60 24.94 -17.10
N ARG A 401 12.54 24.52 -16.22
CA ARG A 401 12.63 25.00 -14.83
C ARG A 401 13.49 26.26 -14.65
N ARG A 402 14.11 26.77 -15.71
CA ARG A 402 14.92 28.01 -15.67
C ARG A 402 14.23 29.22 -16.29
N LYS A 403 13.00 29.07 -16.82
CA LYS A 403 12.25 30.16 -17.48
C LYS A 403 10.90 30.50 -16.82
N ASN A 404 10.58 29.89 -15.69
CA ASN A 404 9.53 30.30 -14.74
C ASN A 404 10.16 30.34 -13.36
#